data_AF-A0A1G1HP73-F1
#
_entry.id   AF-A0A1G1HP73-F1
#
_cell.length_a   1.000
_cell.length_b   1.000
_cell.length_c   1.000
_cell.angle_alpha   90.00
_cell.angle_beta   90.00
_cell.angle_gamma   90.00
#
_symmetry.space_group_name_H-M   'P 1'
#
loop_
_entity.id
_entity.type
_entity.pdbx_description
1 polymer ?
#
loop_
_entity_poly.entity_id
_entity_poly.type
_entity_poly.pdbx_seq_one_letter_code
_entity_poly.pdbx_strand_id
1 'polypeptide(L)'
;MGAPLLKKGRNKYFNEFPLDKGLIKKATKIIPPRPPLVKGGWRDLKIKFGTFVTVSTVTGTVRRAREIEKRFNAICENMEGAAVAHVCAMYGIPMLELRGISNIVEDRDRSKWDIKTAAENCQKAAFVLLKEGRM
;
A
#
# COMPACT_ATOMS: atom_id res chain seq x y z
N MET A 1 -3.93 6.24 -26.65
CA MET A 1 -3.65 6.68 -25.26
C MET A 1 -4.65 7.76 -24.92
N GLY A 2 -5.46 7.58 -23.87
CA GLY A 2 -6.53 8.51 -23.49
C GLY A 2 -6.02 9.81 -22.86
N ALA A 3 -6.94 10.71 -22.52
CA ALA A 3 -6.61 11.93 -21.76
C ALA A 3 -6.06 11.58 -20.36
N PRO A 4 -5.08 12.32 -19.83
CA PRO A 4 -4.57 12.08 -18.48
C PRO A 4 -5.63 12.43 -17.42
N LEU A 5 -5.62 11.69 -16.30
CA LEU A 5 -6.50 11.95 -15.15
C LEU A 5 -6.10 13.23 -14.41
N LEU A 6 -4.81 13.56 -14.38
CA LEU A 6 -4.29 14.79 -13.79
C LEU A 6 -3.13 15.32 -14.62
N LYS A 7 -3.10 16.63 -14.85
CA LYS A 7 -1.92 17.37 -15.33
C LYS A 7 -1.49 18.35 -14.25
N LYS A 8 -0.24 18.25 -13.79
CA LYS A 8 0.32 19.19 -12.82
C LYS A 8 1.74 19.58 -13.22
N GLY A 9 1.92 20.85 -13.59
CA GLY A 9 3.16 21.31 -14.19
C GLY A 9 3.49 20.48 -15.44
N ARG A 10 4.69 19.88 -15.46
CA ARG A 10 5.14 18.98 -16.54
C ARG A 10 4.67 17.53 -16.37
N ASN A 11 4.11 17.16 -15.21
CA ASN A 11 3.71 15.80 -14.92
C ASN A 11 2.31 15.50 -15.46
N LYS A 12 2.15 14.33 -16.06
CA LYS A 12 0.87 13.78 -16.52
C LYS A 12 0.64 12.44 -15.82
N TYR A 13 -0.48 12.31 -15.13
CA TYR A 13 -0.87 11.10 -14.43
C TYR A 13 -1.99 10.42 -15.20
N PHE A 14 -1.88 9.11 -15.36
CA PHE A 14 -2.89 8.27 -16.02
C PHE A 14 -3.48 7.32 -14.98
N ASN A 15 -3.32 6.02 -15.15
CA ASN A 15 -3.80 4.99 -14.22
C ASN A 15 -2.85 4.74 -13.03
N GLU A 16 -1.80 5.55 -12.87
CA GLU A 16 -0.77 5.38 -11.85
C GLU A 16 -0.45 6.70 -11.17
N PHE A 17 -0.38 6.66 -9.85
CA PHE A 17 -0.01 7.79 -9.00
C PHE A 17 1.23 7.42 -8.18
N PRO A 18 2.44 7.77 -8.66
CA PRO A 18 3.67 7.56 -7.90
C PRO A 18 3.60 8.29 -6.56
N LEU A 19 3.85 7.56 -5.47
CA LEU A 19 3.97 8.13 -4.13
C LEU A 19 5.34 8.80 -3.91
N ASP A 20 5.49 9.51 -2.79
CA ASP A 20 6.68 10.30 -2.53
C ASP A 20 7.92 9.41 -2.31
N LYS A 21 8.92 9.56 -3.19
CA LYS A 21 10.16 8.75 -3.15
C LYS A 21 10.98 9.02 -1.89
N GLY A 22 10.94 10.24 -1.36
CA GLY A 22 11.64 10.62 -0.14
C GLY A 22 11.05 9.93 1.08
N LEU A 23 9.73 9.95 1.21
CA LEU A 23 9.00 9.24 2.25
C LEU A 23 9.21 7.73 2.15
N ILE A 24 9.13 7.15 0.94
CA ILE A 24 9.40 5.72 0.74
C ILE A 24 10.83 5.36 1.16
N LYS A 25 11.83 6.12 0.72
CA LYS A 25 13.24 5.88 1.07
C LYS A 25 13.49 6.01 2.57
N LYS A 26 12.77 6.91 3.24
CA LYS A 26 12.84 7.08 4.69
C LYS A 26 12.18 5.91 5.41
N ALA A 27 10.99 5.51 4.97
CA ALA A 27 10.26 4.37 5.51
C ALA A 27 11.04 3.06 5.38
N THR A 28 11.66 2.79 4.22
CA THR A 28 12.46 1.56 4.02
C THR A 28 13.74 1.53 4.84
N LYS A 29 14.28 2.69 5.24
CA LYS A 29 15.43 2.77 6.17
C LYS A 29 15.03 2.48 7.61
N ILE A 30 13.88 3.02 8.05
CA ILE A 30 13.35 2.81 9.41
C ILE A 30 12.88 1.36 9.56
N ILE A 31 12.19 0.85 8.53
CA ILE A 31 11.54 -0.45 8.54
C ILE A 31 11.95 -1.26 7.28
N PRO A 32 13.10 -1.96 7.31
CA PRO A 32 13.65 -2.64 6.15
C PRO A 32 12.92 -3.96 5.80
N PRO A 33 12.95 -4.39 4.53
CA PRO A 33 12.32 -5.63 4.08
C PRO A 33 13.15 -6.90 4.41
N ARG A 34 13.15 -7.34 5.69
CA ARG A 34 13.33 -8.72 6.26
C ARG A 34 14.20 -8.76 7.56
N PRO A 35 13.82 -9.48 8.66
CA PRO A 35 14.51 -9.50 9.97
C PRO A 35 15.09 -10.88 10.43
N PRO A 36 15.68 -11.01 11.66
CA PRO A 36 14.96 -11.73 12.75
C PRO A 36 15.04 -11.16 14.20
N LEU A 37 13.95 -11.46 14.94
CA LEU A 37 13.77 -11.84 16.36
C LEU A 37 13.96 -10.83 17.51
N VAL A 38 12.91 -10.07 17.84
CA VAL A 38 12.56 -9.75 19.24
C VAL A 38 11.04 -9.81 19.38
N LYS A 39 10.53 -10.82 20.10
CA LYS A 39 9.09 -11.04 20.31
C LYS A 39 8.40 -9.75 20.80
N GLY A 40 7.34 -9.35 20.10
CA GLY A 40 6.37 -8.33 20.50
C GLY A 40 6.47 -6.98 19.78
N GLY A 41 7.40 -6.79 18.83
CA GLY A 41 7.66 -5.51 18.18
C GLY A 41 7.37 -5.47 16.66
N TRP A 42 7.54 -4.30 16.03
CA TRP A 42 7.43 -4.16 14.56
C TRP A 42 8.45 -5.02 13.80
N ARG A 43 9.57 -5.38 14.46
CA ARG A 43 10.62 -6.25 13.92
C ARG A 43 10.16 -7.68 13.69
N ASP A 44 9.01 -8.08 14.22
CA ASP A 44 8.37 -9.36 13.95
C ASP A 44 7.45 -9.32 12.71
N LEU A 45 7.25 -8.15 12.12
CA LEU A 45 6.36 -7.99 10.97
C LEU A 45 7.07 -8.32 9.66
N LYS A 46 6.38 -9.08 8.80
CA LYS A 46 6.80 -9.30 7.42
C LYS A 46 6.36 -8.12 6.56
N ILE A 47 7.32 -7.27 6.21
CA ILE A 47 7.04 -6.03 5.47
C ILE A 47 7.49 -6.16 4.02
N LYS A 48 6.64 -5.67 3.11
CA LYS A 48 6.86 -5.66 1.67
C LYS A 48 6.58 -4.25 1.14
N PHE A 49 7.31 -3.88 0.09
CA PHE A 49 7.14 -2.65 -0.65
C PHE A 49 6.86 -3.01 -2.12
N GLY A 50 5.97 -2.27 -2.77
CA GLY A 50 5.55 -2.58 -4.14
C GLY A 50 4.28 -1.83 -4.54
N THR A 51 3.78 -2.13 -5.73
CA THR A 51 2.60 -1.48 -6.31
C THR A 51 1.33 -1.90 -5.59
N PHE A 52 0.49 -0.94 -5.22
CA PHE A 52 -0.86 -1.20 -4.72
C PHE A 52 -1.86 -0.93 -5.85
N VAL A 53 -2.91 -1.73 -5.93
CA VAL A 53 -4.00 -1.51 -6.89
C VAL A 53 -5.25 -1.10 -6.14
N THR A 54 -5.86 0.00 -6.57
CA THR A 54 -7.16 0.42 -6.06
C THR A 54 -8.26 -0.03 -7.01
N VAL A 55 -9.24 -0.76 -6.46
CA VAL A 55 -10.37 -1.32 -7.20
C VAL A 55 -11.69 -0.73 -6.68
N SER A 56 -12.67 -0.54 -7.57
CA SER A 56 -14.01 -0.11 -7.16
C SER A 56 -14.84 -1.23 -6.51
N THR A 57 -14.44 -2.49 -6.73
CA THR A 57 -15.08 -3.67 -6.14
C THR A 57 -14.02 -4.71 -5.82
N VAL A 58 -14.20 -5.44 -4.72
CA VAL A 58 -13.29 -6.52 -4.31
C VAL A 58 -13.16 -7.57 -5.41
N THR A 59 -11.93 -7.94 -5.75
CA THR A 59 -11.63 -8.82 -6.89
C THR A 59 -12.29 -10.19 -6.75
N GLY A 60 -12.28 -10.74 -5.53
CA GLY A 60 -13.10 -11.87 -5.10
C GLY A 60 -12.89 -13.23 -5.80
N THR A 61 -11.92 -13.34 -6.73
CA THR A 61 -11.53 -14.62 -7.35
C THR A 61 -10.03 -14.68 -7.56
N VAL A 62 -9.45 -15.87 -7.41
CA VAL A 62 -8.00 -16.08 -7.58
C VAL A 62 -7.55 -15.80 -9.02
N ARG A 63 -8.36 -16.18 -10.02
CA ARG A 63 -8.05 -15.94 -11.44
C ARG A 63 -7.83 -14.45 -11.71
N ARG A 64 -8.78 -13.61 -11.27
CA ARG A 64 -8.71 -12.17 -11.48
C ARG A 64 -7.58 -11.53 -10.67
N ALA A 65 -7.32 -12.00 -9.46
CA ALA A 65 -6.19 -11.54 -8.66
C ALA A 65 -4.85 -11.74 -9.39
N ARG A 66 -4.64 -12.93 -9.99
CA ARG A 66 -3.43 -13.24 -10.78
C ARG A 66 -3.30 -12.38 -12.04
N GLU A 67 -4.41 -12.04 -12.70
CA GLU A 67 -4.40 -11.12 -13.84
C GLU A 67 -3.94 -9.72 -13.42
N ILE A 68 -4.45 -9.21 -12.30
CA ILE A 68 -4.10 -7.89 -11.75
C ILE A 68 -2.62 -7.88 -11.31
N GLU A 69 -2.19 -8.91 -10.59
CA GLU A 69 -0.79 -9.09 -10.18
C GLU A 69 0.14 -9.06 -11.39
N LYS A 70 -0.13 -9.86 -12.42
CA LYS A 70 0.70 -9.89 -13.65
C LYS A 70 0.70 -8.57 -14.39
N ARG A 71 -0.44 -7.88 -14.46
CA ARG A 71 -0.58 -6.64 -15.24
C ARG A 71 0.10 -5.45 -14.58
N PHE A 72 0.08 -5.36 -13.26
CA PHE A 72 0.53 -4.17 -12.52
C PHE A 72 1.68 -4.43 -11.55
N ASN A 73 2.19 -5.66 -11.49
CA ASN A 73 3.14 -6.11 -10.46
C ASN A 73 2.62 -5.79 -9.04
N ALA A 74 1.32 -5.99 -8.83
CA ALA A 74 0.61 -5.58 -7.63
C ALA A 74 0.91 -6.52 -6.46
N ILE A 75 1.19 -5.95 -5.28
CA ILE A 75 1.42 -6.72 -4.05
C ILE A 75 0.18 -6.78 -3.14
N CYS A 76 -0.78 -5.89 -3.33
CA CYS A 76 -2.08 -5.89 -2.66
C CYS A 76 -3.12 -5.07 -3.43
N GLU A 77 -4.39 -5.27 -3.07
CA GLU A 77 -5.51 -4.44 -3.50
C GLU A 77 -6.14 -3.71 -2.31
N ASN A 78 -6.73 -2.54 -2.58
CA ASN A 78 -7.56 -1.78 -1.64
C ASN A 78 -8.62 -0.98 -2.42
N MET A 79 -9.43 -0.14 -1.75
CA MET A 79 -10.51 0.61 -2.40
C MET A 79 -10.34 2.14 -2.34
N GLU A 80 -9.29 2.65 -1.69
CA GLU A 80 -9.13 4.08 -1.41
C GLU A 80 -7.81 4.69 -1.90
N GLY A 81 -6.72 3.91 -1.97
CA GLY A 81 -5.34 4.39 -2.10
C GLY A 81 -5.11 5.33 -3.28
N ALA A 82 -5.58 4.97 -4.47
CA ALA A 82 -5.44 5.78 -5.68
C ALA A 82 -6.22 7.10 -5.61
N ALA A 83 -7.38 7.13 -4.95
CA ALA A 83 -8.15 8.37 -4.79
C ALA A 83 -7.41 9.34 -3.87
N VAL A 84 -6.86 8.85 -2.75
CA VAL A 84 -6.03 9.67 -1.84
C VAL A 84 -4.76 10.14 -2.57
N ALA A 85 -4.06 9.25 -3.28
CA ALA A 85 -2.86 9.59 -4.03
C ALA A 85 -3.13 10.63 -5.13
N HIS A 86 -4.28 10.55 -5.79
CA HIS A 86 -4.70 11.53 -6.78
C HIS A 86 -4.87 12.92 -6.15
N VAL A 87 -5.59 13.03 -5.03
CA VAL A 87 -5.77 14.30 -4.32
C VAL A 87 -4.43 14.84 -3.81
N CYS A 88 -3.60 13.99 -3.20
CA CYS A 88 -2.25 14.37 -2.76
C CYS A 88 -1.40 14.89 -3.93
N ALA A 89 -1.44 14.24 -5.10
CA ALA A 89 -0.75 14.71 -6.30
C ALA A 89 -1.29 16.08 -6.75
N MET A 90 -2.62 16.26 -6.77
CA MET A 90 -3.26 17.52 -7.15
C MET A 90 -2.81 18.68 -6.25
N TYR A 91 -2.76 18.49 -4.94
CA TYR A 91 -2.35 19.52 -3.98
C TYR A 91 -0.85 19.58 -3.69
N GLY A 92 -0.08 18.58 -4.12
CA GLY A 92 1.38 18.55 -3.94
C GLY A 92 1.78 18.14 -2.53
N ILE A 93 0.94 17.32 -1.91
CA ILE A 93 1.13 16.80 -0.56
C ILE A 93 1.91 15.48 -0.69
N PRO A 94 3.09 15.35 -0.05
CA PRO A 94 3.81 14.07 0.01
C PRO A 94 2.95 12.99 0.66
N MET A 95 2.92 11.80 0.05
CA MET A 95 2.11 10.68 0.54
C MET A 95 2.94 9.41 0.64
N LEU A 96 2.68 8.66 1.71
CA LEU A 96 3.10 7.27 1.91
C LEU A 96 1.84 6.45 2.24
N GLU A 97 1.65 5.32 1.59
CA GLU A 97 0.56 4.39 1.91
C GLU A 97 1.11 3.17 2.66
N LEU A 98 0.45 2.83 3.77
CA LEU A 98 0.75 1.65 4.59
C LEU A 98 -0.55 0.86 4.77
N ARG A 99 -0.50 -0.45 4.56
CA ARG A 99 -1.64 -1.35 4.74
C ARG A 99 -1.24 -2.61 5.51
N GLY A 100 -2.02 -2.94 6.52
CA GLY A 100 -2.05 -4.29 7.09
C GLY A 100 -2.89 -5.20 6.19
N ILE A 101 -2.41 -6.42 5.94
CA ILE A 101 -3.09 -7.39 5.08
C ILE A 101 -3.98 -8.28 5.94
N SER A 102 -5.30 -8.14 5.81
CA SER A 102 -6.32 -8.92 6.56
C SER A 102 -6.59 -10.29 5.98
N ASN A 103 -6.37 -10.46 4.67
CA ASN A 103 -6.67 -11.69 3.96
C ASN A 103 -5.91 -11.74 2.63
N ILE A 104 -5.79 -12.95 2.08
CA ILE A 104 -5.40 -13.15 0.69
C ILE A 104 -6.67 -13.09 -0.18
N VAL A 105 -6.53 -12.62 -1.42
CA VAL A 105 -7.65 -12.64 -2.38
C VAL A 105 -7.89 -14.09 -2.80
N GLU A 106 -9.01 -14.63 -2.31
CA GLU A 106 -9.50 -15.98 -2.60
C GLU A 106 -10.99 -15.90 -2.99
N ASP A 107 -11.65 -17.04 -3.18
CA ASP A 107 -13.07 -17.14 -3.54
C ASP A 107 -13.98 -16.77 -2.35
N ARG A 108 -13.96 -15.48 -1.98
CA ARG A 108 -14.86 -14.78 -1.04
C ARG A 108 -15.17 -15.50 0.28
N ASP A 109 -14.20 -16.22 0.83
CA ASP A 109 -14.30 -16.76 2.18
C ASP A 109 -13.94 -15.69 3.22
N ARG A 110 -14.96 -15.10 3.85
CA ARG A 110 -14.80 -14.07 4.89
C ARG A 110 -14.31 -14.63 6.22
N SER A 111 -14.40 -15.94 6.44
CA SER A 111 -13.95 -16.56 7.71
C SER A 111 -12.44 -16.46 7.91
N LYS A 112 -11.69 -16.29 6.82
CA LYS A 112 -10.23 -16.16 6.81
C LYS A 112 -9.74 -14.72 7.04
N TRP A 113 -10.65 -13.77 7.25
CA TRP A 113 -10.28 -12.36 7.42
C TRP A 113 -9.88 -12.09 8.87
N ASP A 114 -8.62 -11.73 9.07
CA ASP A 114 -8.11 -11.30 10.36
C ASP A 114 -7.85 -9.79 10.36
N ILE A 115 -8.95 -9.03 10.41
CA ILE A 115 -8.92 -7.57 10.42
C ILE A 115 -8.20 -7.05 11.66
N LYS A 116 -8.41 -7.70 12.82
CA LYS A 116 -7.82 -7.27 14.10
C LYS A 116 -6.30 -7.33 14.03
N THR A 117 -5.73 -8.48 13.66
CA THR A 117 -4.27 -8.62 13.54
C THR A 117 -3.69 -7.70 12.46
N ALA A 118 -4.38 -7.55 11.33
CA ALA A 118 -3.95 -6.62 10.28
C ALA A 118 -3.89 -5.16 10.77
N ALA A 119 -4.91 -4.71 11.50
CA ALA A 119 -4.96 -3.37 12.07
C ALA A 119 -3.87 -3.16 13.13
N GLU A 120 -3.69 -4.11 14.05
CA GLU A 120 -2.64 -4.05 15.09
C GLU A 120 -1.24 -4.00 14.48
N ASN A 121 -0.98 -4.79 13.43
CA ASN A 121 0.30 -4.80 12.74
C ASN A 121 0.54 -3.49 11.98
N CYS A 122 -0.49 -2.96 11.32
CA CYS A 122 -0.43 -1.66 10.65
C CYS A 122 -0.13 -0.54 11.65
N GLN A 123 -0.80 -0.53 12.81
CA GLN A 123 -0.59 0.43 13.88
C GLN A 123 0.85 0.38 14.42
N LYS A 124 1.40 -0.81 14.67
CA LYS A 124 2.79 -0.98 15.13
C LYS A 124 3.78 -0.35 14.14
N ALA A 125 3.61 -0.62 12.84
CA ALA A 125 4.46 -0.04 11.80
C ALA A 125 4.28 1.48 11.69
N ALA A 126 3.04 1.97 11.72
CA ALA A 126 2.75 3.41 11.66
C ALA A 126 3.38 4.16 12.83
N PHE A 127 3.26 3.64 14.05
CA PHE A 127 3.83 4.25 15.26
C PHE A 127 5.36 4.44 15.14
N VAL A 128 6.05 3.44 14.58
CA VAL A 128 7.49 3.47 14.38
C VAL A 128 7.88 4.50 13.33
N LEU A 129 7.16 4.56 12.21
CA LEU A 129 7.38 5.56 11.16
C LEU A 129 7.18 6.99 11.68
N LEU A 130 6.15 7.22 12.49
CA LEU A 130 5.90 8.54 13.08
C LEU A 130 6.99 8.92 14.09
N LYS A 131 7.34 8.00 15.00
CA LYS A 131 8.30 8.26 16.08
C LYS A 131 9.73 8.42 15.58
N GLU A 132 10.22 7.49 14.76
CA GLU A 132 11.60 7.47 14.29
C GLU A 132 11.78 8.33 13.03
N GLY A 133 10.73 8.42 12.22
CA GLY A 133 10.74 9.23 11.02
C GLY A 133 10.56 10.71 11.31
N ARG A 134 9.88 11.15 12.38
CA ARG A 134 9.36 12.53 12.43
C ARG A 134 8.60 12.85 11.13
N MET A 135 7.76 11.90 10.72
CA MET A 135 6.94 11.93 9.51
C MET A 135 5.52 12.32 9.88
#